data_AF-A0A950IHY7-F1
#
_entry.id   AF-A0A950IHY7-F1
#
_cell.length_a   1.000
_cell.length_b   1.000
_cell.length_c   1.000
_cell.angle_alpha   90.00
_cell.angle_beta   90.00
_cell.angle_gamma   90.00
#
_symmetry.space_group_name_H-M   'P 1'
#
loop_
_entity.id
_entity.type
_entity.pdbx_description
1 polymer ?
#
loop_
_entity_poly.entity_id
_entity_poly.type
_entity_poly.pdbx_seq_one_letter_code
_entity_poly.pdbx_strand_id
1 'polypeptide(L)'
;MDDRLGTLQCTLLDRRSSVPLAGARVTCVWRNERVSVLTADAHGRFVTQLPQGVYDLVISARGYLSLFVRGVGVLAGYHQSLVRALVPGEGKIPDGEPSTAIAGYVRDRVGRTVANVAIHVNGENGAASYTTRTDRSGAYVLHGVVPGMYDLAVRAGERTVAHEHVAIAHVKDLVRKDLRIVQL
;
A
#
# COMPACT_ATOMS: atom_id res chain seq x y z
N MET A 1 -1.93 -4.64 32.34
CA MET A 1 -1.09 -4.84 31.15
C MET A 1 -1.92 -5.62 30.16
N ASP A 2 -2.18 -5.08 28.98
CA ASP A 2 -3.04 -5.75 28.00
C ASP A 2 -2.23 -6.87 27.33
N ASP A 3 -2.47 -8.12 27.78
CA ASP A 3 -1.77 -9.35 27.37
C ASP A 3 -2.05 -9.77 25.91
N ARG A 4 -2.48 -8.80 25.08
CA ARG A 4 -2.86 -8.99 23.68
C ARG A 4 -2.08 -8.11 22.73
N LEU A 5 -1.18 -7.26 23.23
CA LEU A 5 -0.37 -6.36 22.41
C LEU A 5 1.01 -6.95 22.13
N GLY A 6 1.44 -6.86 20.88
CA GLY A 6 2.83 -7.08 20.45
C GLY A 6 3.44 -5.77 19.97
N THR A 7 4.77 -5.72 19.91
CA THR A 7 5.52 -4.55 19.43
C THR A 7 5.93 -4.76 17.97
N LEU A 8 5.56 -3.83 17.09
CA LEU A 8 6.10 -3.73 15.74
C LEU A 8 7.13 -2.60 15.70
N GLN A 9 8.37 -2.96 15.38
CA GLN A 9 9.45 -2.01 15.12
C GLN A 9 9.84 -2.11 13.64
N CYS A 10 9.93 -0.96 12.97
CA CYS A 10 10.44 -0.93 11.61
C CYS A 10 11.56 0.09 11.45
N THR A 11 12.48 -0.20 10.53
CA THR A 11 13.50 0.74 10.04
C THR A 11 13.33 0.90 8.53
N LEU A 12 13.22 2.15 8.09
CA LEU A 12 12.98 2.54 6.71
C LEU A 12 14.21 3.22 6.13
N LEU A 13 14.67 2.72 4.98
CA LEU A 13 15.91 3.15 4.34
C LEU A 13 15.68 3.51 2.87
N ASP A 14 16.53 4.36 2.31
CA ASP A 14 16.68 4.49 0.86
C ASP A 14 17.31 3.20 0.31
N ARG A 15 16.73 2.60 -0.73
CA ARG A 15 17.20 1.33 -1.31
C ARG A 15 18.56 1.41 -2.00
N ARG A 16 18.98 2.59 -2.46
CA ARG A 16 20.26 2.83 -3.13
C ARG A 16 21.33 3.23 -2.13
N SER A 17 21.06 4.21 -1.29
CA SER A 17 22.07 4.82 -0.40
C SER A 17 22.10 4.22 1.01
N SER A 18 21.08 3.43 1.39
CA SER A 18 20.87 2.95 2.77
C SER A 18 20.72 4.06 3.82
N VAL A 19 20.51 5.31 3.38
CA VAL A 19 20.24 6.45 4.28
C VAL A 19 18.88 6.24 4.93
N PRO A 20 18.74 6.49 6.24
CA PRO A 20 17.44 6.41 6.92
C PRO A 20 16.42 7.42 6.40
N LEU A 21 15.17 6.98 6.26
CA LEU A 21 14.06 7.79 5.76
C LEU A 21 13.27 8.43 6.90
N ALA A 22 13.83 9.51 7.44
CA ALA A 22 13.12 10.33 8.43
C ALA A 22 11.83 10.94 7.85
N GLY A 23 10.78 10.98 8.66
CA GLY A 23 9.48 11.52 8.23
C GLY A 23 8.67 10.59 7.32
N ALA A 24 9.17 9.39 7.00
CA ALA A 24 8.40 8.39 6.26
C ALA A 24 7.15 7.99 7.07
N ARG A 25 5.99 7.96 6.42
CA ARG A 25 4.71 7.63 7.03
C ARG A 25 4.42 6.15 6.85
N VAL A 26 3.95 5.51 7.91
CA VAL A 26 3.56 4.10 7.91
C VAL A 26 2.13 3.95 8.36
N THR A 27 1.31 3.36 7.50
CA THR A 27 -0.09 3.05 7.76
C THR A 27 -0.21 1.56 8.01
N CYS A 28 -0.70 1.18 9.19
CA CYS A 28 -1.00 -0.20 9.52
C CYS A 28 -2.47 -0.47 9.19
N VAL A 29 -2.71 -1.52 8.40
CA VAL A 29 -4.05 -1.94 7.96
C VAL A 29 -4.34 -3.32 8.51
N TRP A 30 -5.46 -3.47 9.20
CA TRP A 30 -5.96 -4.74 9.70
C TRP A 30 -7.38 -4.96 9.20
N ARG A 31 -7.64 -6.11 8.57
CA ARG A 31 -8.99 -6.46 8.03
C ARG A 31 -9.60 -5.35 7.15
N ASN A 32 -8.77 -4.73 6.31
CA ASN A 32 -9.12 -3.62 5.41
C ASN A 32 -9.41 -2.28 6.11
N GLU A 33 -9.24 -2.20 7.43
CA GLU A 33 -9.37 -0.95 8.18
C GLU A 33 -8.00 -0.40 8.55
N ARG A 34 -7.87 0.92 8.44
CA ARG A 34 -6.70 1.64 8.93
C ARG A 34 -6.76 1.69 10.45
N VAL A 35 -5.83 1.02 11.11
CA VAL A 35 -5.80 0.94 12.58
C VAL A 35 -4.75 1.84 13.23
N SER A 36 -3.70 2.22 12.48
CA SER A 36 -2.65 3.09 13.00
C SER A 36 -1.93 3.83 11.86
N VAL A 37 -1.45 5.03 12.16
CA VAL A 37 -0.59 5.83 11.29
C VAL A 37 0.55 6.39 12.12
N LEU A 38 1.78 6.13 11.67
CA LEU A 38 3.00 6.53 12.35
C LEU A 38 3.90 7.30 11.39
N THR A 39 4.80 8.08 11.96
CA THR A 39 5.87 8.78 11.23
C THR A 39 7.21 8.31 11.77
N ALA A 40 8.13 7.95 10.88
CA ALA A 40 9.46 7.52 11.23
C ALA A 40 10.30 8.68 11.79
N ASP A 41 11.11 8.38 12.81
CA ASP A 41 12.01 9.31 13.47
C ASP A 41 13.24 9.69 12.60
N ALA A 42 14.16 10.49 13.16
CA ALA A 42 15.39 10.91 12.47
C ALA A 42 16.30 9.74 12.03
N HIS A 43 16.14 8.56 12.61
CA HIS A 43 16.85 7.34 12.26
C HIS A 43 16.01 6.42 11.35
N GLY A 44 14.93 6.93 10.76
CA GLY A 44 14.03 6.19 9.89
C GLY A 44 13.27 5.08 10.63
N ARG A 45 13.18 5.14 11.97
CA ARG A 45 12.53 4.11 12.78
C ARG A 45 11.14 4.51 13.22
N PHE A 46 10.25 3.55 13.32
CA PHE A 46 9.03 3.68 14.11
C PHE A 46 8.86 2.45 15.00
N VAL A 47 8.23 2.66 16.15
CA VAL A 47 7.86 1.60 17.09
C VAL A 47 6.39 1.80 17.47
N THR A 48 5.61 0.75 17.44
CA THR A 48 4.20 0.79 17.84
C THR A 48 3.78 -0.50 18.51
N GLN A 49 2.79 -0.43 19.39
CA GLN A 49 2.14 -1.61 19.95
C GLN A 49 0.82 -1.83 19.21
N LEU A 50 0.63 -3.04 18.70
CA LEU A 50 -0.58 -3.43 17.99
C LEU A 50 -1.14 -4.71 18.62
N PRO A 51 -2.47 -4.92 18.59
CA PRO A 51 -3.05 -6.21 18.92
C PRO A 51 -2.37 -7.36 18.18
N GLN A 52 -2.43 -8.55 18.75
CA GLN A 52 -1.99 -9.75 18.06
C GLN A 52 -2.81 -9.93 16.77
N GLY A 53 -2.13 -10.09 15.65
CA GLY A 53 -2.76 -10.17 14.36
C GLY A 53 -1.78 -10.14 13.19
N VAL A 54 -2.34 -10.12 11.99
CA VAL A 54 -1.59 -10.02 10.73
C VAL A 54 -1.99 -8.73 10.06
N TYR A 55 -1.00 -7.87 9.81
CA TYR A 55 -1.17 -6.51 9.32
C TYR A 55 -0.56 -6.36 7.93
N ASP A 56 -1.21 -5.57 7.09
CA ASP A 56 -0.57 -5.03 5.88
C ASP A 56 -0.08 -3.62 6.20
N LEU A 57 1.14 -3.29 5.79
CA LEU A 57 1.75 -1.98 5.99
C LEU A 57 1.84 -1.24 4.67
N VAL A 58 1.55 0.05 4.72
CA VAL A 58 1.77 0.95 3.59
C VAL A 58 2.68 2.06 4.04
N ILE A 59 3.81 2.13 3.36
CA ILE A 59 4.90 3.01 3.73
C ILE A 59 5.04 4.04 2.62
N SER A 60 5.00 5.32 2.95
CA SER A 60 5.23 6.40 2.00
C SER A 60 6.29 7.37 2.52
N ALA A 61 7.09 7.92 1.62
CA ALA A 61 8.09 8.92 1.93
C ALA A 61 8.20 9.91 0.77
N ARG A 62 8.50 11.18 1.09
CA ARG A 62 8.66 12.23 0.09
C ARG A 62 9.77 11.86 -0.90
N GLY A 63 9.46 11.84 -2.20
CA GLY A 63 10.42 11.48 -3.25
C GLY A 63 10.64 9.96 -3.44
N TYR A 64 9.85 9.13 -2.79
CA TYR A 64 9.93 7.67 -2.92
C TYR A 64 8.62 7.08 -3.46
N LEU A 65 8.76 5.95 -4.15
CA LEU A 65 7.61 5.10 -4.42
C LEU A 65 7.11 4.51 -3.09
N SER A 66 5.80 4.61 -2.87
CA SER A 66 5.17 3.96 -1.71
C SER A 66 5.44 2.45 -1.73
N LEU A 67 5.52 1.82 -0.56
CA LEU A 67 5.81 0.39 -0.44
C LEU A 67 4.66 -0.30 0.28
N PHE A 68 4.12 -1.34 -0.35
CA PHE A 68 3.12 -2.23 0.24
C PHE A 68 3.81 -3.47 0.82
N VAL A 69 3.74 -3.66 2.13
CA VAL A 69 4.29 -4.84 2.82
C VAL A 69 3.15 -5.65 3.37
N ARG A 70 3.13 -6.94 3.06
CA ARG A 70 2.02 -7.81 3.40
C ARG A 70 2.34 -8.72 4.58
N GLY A 71 1.29 -9.11 5.28
CA GLY A 71 1.32 -10.27 6.16
C GLY A 71 2.26 -10.10 7.36
N VAL A 72 2.44 -8.88 7.85
CA VAL A 72 3.29 -8.59 9.00
C VAL A 72 2.59 -9.11 10.25
N GLY A 73 3.06 -10.24 10.75
CA GLY A 73 2.58 -10.84 12.00
C GLY A 73 3.04 -10.04 13.21
N VAL A 74 2.11 -9.73 14.10
CA VAL A 74 2.37 -9.18 15.43
C VAL A 74 1.83 -10.18 16.44
N LEU A 75 2.67 -10.62 17.38
CA LEU A 75 2.31 -11.59 18.42
C LEU A 75 2.39 -10.92 19.79
N ALA A 76 1.43 -11.24 20.67
CA ALA A 76 1.37 -10.66 22.00
C ALA A 76 2.65 -10.92 22.79
N GLY A 77 3.20 -9.89 23.44
CA GLY A 77 4.45 -9.97 24.20
C GLY A 77 5.75 -10.07 23.37
N TYR A 78 5.67 -10.15 22.04
CA TYR A 78 6.86 -10.24 21.17
C TYR A 78 7.19 -8.92 20.47
N HIS A 79 8.47 -8.78 20.13
CA HIS A 79 8.98 -7.69 19.28
C HIS A 79 9.19 -8.20 17.86
N GLN A 80 8.32 -7.78 16.94
CA GLN A 80 8.50 -7.98 15.51
C GLN A 80 9.33 -6.84 14.93
N SER A 81 10.54 -7.15 14.47
CA SER A 81 11.41 -6.19 13.78
C SER A 81 11.32 -6.35 12.26
N LEU A 82 11.32 -5.23 11.54
CA LEU A 82 11.23 -5.18 10.09
C LEU A 82 12.18 -4.13 9.51
N VAL A 83 12.98 -4.49 8.51
CA VAL A 83 13.73 -3.49 7.72
C VAL A 83 13.14 -3.44 6.31
N ARG A 84 12.87 -2.24 5.81
CA ARG A 84 12.36 -2.01 4.46
C ARG A 84 13.09 -0.87 3.80
N ALA A 85 13.42 -1.07 2.53
CA ALA A 85 14.11 -0.07 1.74
C ALA A 85 13.21 0.40 0.59
N LEU A 86 12.93 1.71 0.54
CA LEU A 86 12.07 2.30 -0.46
C LEU A 86 12.90 2.69 -1.70
N VAL A 87 12.29 2.53 -2.86
CA VAL A 87 12.88 2.93 -4.14
C VAL A 87 12.61 4.42 -4.34
N PRO A 88 13.65 5.25 -4.58
CA PRO A 88 13.45 6.63 -5.03
C PRO A 88 12.57 6.63 -6.27
N GLY A 89 11.47 7.38 -6.22
CA GLY A 89 10.48 7.45 -7.29
C GLY A 89 10.51 8.79 -7.97
N GLU A 90 10.20 8.84 -9.26
CA GLU A 90 10.07 10.08 -10.03
C GLU A 90 8.84 10.92 -9.62
N GLY A 91 8.08 10.49 -8.61
CA GLY A 91 6.95 11.22 -8.01
C GLY A 91 7.37 12.45 -7.21
N LYS A 92 8.02 13.42 -7.86
CA LYS A 92 7.91 14.82 -7.44
C LYS A 92 6.51 15.29 -7.82
N ILE A 93 5.54 15.11 -6.93
CA ILE A 93 4.42 16.05 -6.93
C ILE A 93 5.03 17.44 -6.66
N PRO A 94 4.60 18.52 -7.34
CA PRO A 94 5.21 19.84 -7.23
C PRO A 94 5.43 20.33 -5.79
N ASP A 95 4.55 19.93 -4.86
CA ASP A 95 4.60 20.33 -3.45
C ASP A 95 5.42 19.36 -2.58
N GLY A 96 5.87 18.25 -3.15
CA GLY A 96 6.59 17.16 -2.49
C GLY A 96 5.82 16.53 -1.33
N GLU A 97 4.49 16.49 -1.42
CA GLU A 97 3.71 15.61 -0.56
C GLU A 97 4.06 14.13 -0.87
N PRO A 98 3.91 13.18 0.08
CA PRO A 98 4.12 11.76 -0.18
C PRO A 98 3.13 11.27 -1.24
N SER A 99 3.61 10.37 -2.11
CA SER A 99 2.76 9.72 -3.09
C SER A 99 1.66 8.90 -2.39
N THR A 100 0.41 9.23 -2.67
CA THR A 100 -0.77 8.37 -2.40
C THR A 100 -0.62 7.06 -3.16
N ALA A 101 -1.17 5.99 -2.59
CA ALA A 101 -1.14 4.69 -3.23
C ALA A 101 -2.50 4.01 -3.15
N ILE A 102 -2.85 3.30 -4.21
CA ILE A 102 -3.91 2.31 -4.18
C ILE A 102 -3.25 0.94 -4.15
N ALA A 103 -3.66 0.09 -3.22
CA ALA A 103 -3.13 -1.26 -3.11
C ALA A 103 -4.26 -2.25 -2.79
N GLY A 104 -4.04 -3.51 -3.11
CA GLY A 104 -4.98 -4.57 -2.78
C GLY A 104 -4.64 -5.88 -3.44
N TYR A 105 -5.62 -6.77 -3.48
CA TYR A 105 -5.50 -8.08 -4.10
C TYR A 105 -6.56 -8.28 -5.18
N VAL A 106 -6.18 -8.94 -6.26
CA VAL A 106 -7.13 -9.48 -7.22
C VAL A 106 -7.36 -10.96 -6.92
N ARG A 107 -8.63 -11.34 -6.74
CA ARG A 107 -9.05 -12.73 -6.56
C ARG A 107 -10.13 -13.12 -7.56
N ASP A 108 -10.22 -14.40 -7.88
CA ASP A 108 -11.31 -14.95 -8.67
C ASP A 108 -12.59 -15.16 -7.83
N ARG A 109 -13.66 -15.63 -8.48
CA ARG A 109 -14.95 -15.93 -7.84
C ARG A 109 -14.87 -16.98 -6.73
N VAL A 110 -13.90 -17.90 -6.79
CA VAL A 110 -13.69 -18.95 -5.77
C VAL A 110 -12.63 -18.56 -4.72
N GLY A 111 -12.10 -17.33 -4.80
CA GLY A 111 -11.18 -16.75 -3.82
C GLY A 111 -9.69 -17.00 -4.09
N ARG A 112 -9.32 -17.59 -5.23
CA ARG A 112 -7.92 -17.79 -5.60
C ARG A 112 -7.31 -16.47 -6.07
N THR A 113 -6.04 -16.23 -5.72
CA THR A 113 -5.31 -15.03 -6.13
C THR A 113 -5.00 -15.06 -7.62
N VAL A 114 -5.12 -13.93 -8.30
CA VAL A 114 -4.91 -13.81 -9.76
C VAL A 114 -3.66 -12.99 -10.04
N ALA A 115 -2.61 -13.66 -10.50
CA ALA A 115 -1.32 -13.05 -10.82
C ALA A 115 -1.26 -12.50 -12.25
N ASN A 116 -0.36 -11.53 -12.49
CA ASN A 116 -0.05 -10.96 -13.81
C ASN A 116 -1.27 -10.39 -14.57
N VAL A 117 -2.30 -9.91 -13.86
CA VAL A 117 -3.43 -9.21 -14.48
C VAL A 117 -3.16 -7.72 -14.47
N ALA A 118 -3.51 -7.03 -15.56
CA ALA A 118 -3.33 -5.58 -15.66
C ALA A 118 -4.44 -4.87 -14.89
N ILE A 119 -4.08 -3.80 -14.19
CA ILE A 119 -5.02 -2.92 -13.51
C ILE A 119 -4.83 -1.55 -14.11
N HIS A 120 -5.90 -1.00 -14.66
CA HIS A 120 -5.99 0.34 -15.19
C HIS A 120 -6.81 1.18 -14.24
N VAL A 121 -6.33 2.38 -13.93
CA VAL A 121 -7.02 3.31 -13.04
C VAL A 121 -7.17 4.62 -13.76
N ASN A 122 -8.40 4.92 -14.14
CA ASN A 122 -8.72 6.10 -14.94
C ASN A 122 -9.51 7.07 -14.08
N GLY A 123 -9.08 8.33 -14.04
CA GLY A 123 -9.83 9.38 -13.37
C GLY A 123 -11.17 9.62 -14.06
N GLU A 124 -12.22 9.88 -13.30
CA GLU A 124 -13.49 10.36 -13.85
C GLU A 124 -13.18 11.66 -14.63
N ASN A 125 -13.49 11.68 -15.94
CA ASN A 125 -13.15 12.72 -16.92
C ASN A 125 -11.77 12.62 -17.62
N GLY A 126 -11.04 11.52 -17.46
CA GLY A 126 -9.76 11.30 -18.16
C GLY A 126 -8.62 12.19 -17.66
N ALA A 127 -8.77 12.81 -16.49
CA ALA A 127 -7.79 13.72 -15.90
C ALA A 127 -6.45 13.02 -15.55
N ALA A 128 -6.48 11.71 -15.32
CA ALA A 128 -5.29 10.91 -15.05
C ALA A 128 -5.53 9.45 -15.45
N SER A 129 -4.45 8.75 -15.81
CA SER A 129 -4.47 7.30 -16.03
C SER A 129 -3.21 6.67 -15.44
N TYR A 130 -3.41 5.58 -14.71
CA TYR A 130 -2.35 4.81 -14.09
C TYR A 130 -2.48 3.33 -14.46
N THR A 131 -1.36 2.61 -14.47
CA THR A 131 -1.38 1.16 -14.69
C THR A 131 -0.40 0.43 -13.78
N THR A 132 -0.78 -0.77 -13.38
CA THR A 132 0.08 -1.72 -12.67
C THR A 132 -0.31 -3.15 -13.04
N ARG A 133 0.47 -4.13 -12.56
CA ARG A 133 0.13 -5.55 -12.68
C ARG A 133 0.17 -6.22 -11.33
N THR A 134 -0.68 -7.23 -11.14
CA THR A 134 -0.61 -8.05 -9.94
C THR A 134 0.65 -8.92 -9.92
N ASP A 135 1.24 -9.08 -8.73
CA ASP A 135 2.35 -10.00 -8.48
C ASP A 135 1.89 -11.46 -8.45
N ARG A 136 2.83 -12.40 -8.21
CA ARG A 136 2.56 -13.86 -8.16
C ARG A 136 1.50 -14.30 -7.14
N SER A 137 1.19 -13.45 -6.18
CA SER A 137 0.19 -13.67 -5.14
C SER A 137 -1.04 -12.79 -5.30
N GLY A 138 -1.22 -12.21 -6.50
CA GLY A 138 -2.37 -11.40 -6.85
C GLY A 138 -2.38 -10.01 -6.21
N ALA A 139 -1.32 -9.59 -5.53
CA ALA A 139 -1.27 -8.26 -4.93
C ALA A 139 -0.83 -7.21 -5.94
N TYR A 140 -1.35 -5.99 -5.81
CA TYR A 140 -0.95 -4.87 -6.65
C TYR A 140 -0.73 -3.60 -5.83
N VAL A 141 0.04 -2.68 -6.41
CA VAL A 141 0.19 -1.33 -5.89
C VAL A 141 0.32 -0.35 -7.05
N LEU A 142 -0.34 0.79 -6.92
CA LEU A 142 -0.23 1.96 -7.78
C LEU A 142 0.28 3.11 -6.92
N HIS A 143 1.32 3.78 -7.39
CA HIS A 143 1.94 4.90 -6.68
C HIS A 143 1.57 6.23 -7.35
N GLY A 144 1.57 7.31 -6.56
CA GLY A 144 1.41 8.66 -7.08
C GLY A 144 0.01 9.00 -7.56
N VAL A 145 -1.00 8.29 -7.04
CA VAL A 145 -2.39 8.45 -7.49
C VAL A 145 -3.01 9.67 -6.83
N VAL A 146 -2.98 10.83 -7.48
CA VAL A 146 -3.42 12.09 -6.86
C VAL A 146 -4.86 12.02 -6.33
N PRO A 147 -5.26 12.85 -5.35
CA PRO A 147 -6.64 12.88 -4.90
C PRO A 147 -7.63 13.07 -6.06
N GLY A 148 -8.74 12.34 -6.03
CA GLY A 148 -9.69 12.29 -7.13
C GLY A 148 -10.59 11.06 -7.08
N MET A 149 -11.51 10.99 -8.04
CA MET A 149 -12.41 9.86 -8.25
C MET A 149 -11.91 9.01 -9.41
N TYR A 150 -11.90 7.69 -9.24
CA TYR A 150 -11.28 6.76 -10.17
C TYR A 150 -12.15 5.53 -10.43
N ASP A 151 -12.15 5.09 -11.69
CA ASP A 151 -12.59 3.75 -12.09
C ASP A 151 -11.35 2.84 -12.21
N LEU A 152 -11.33 1.79 -11.38
CA LEU A 152 -10.30 0.76 -11.39
C LEU A 152 -10.78 -0.41 -12.22
N ALA A 153 -10.20 -0.64 -13.39
CA ALA A 153 -10.52 -1.75 -14.28
C ALA A 153 -9.43 -2.82 -14.24
N VAL A 154 -9.81 -4.08 -13.97
CA VAL A 154 -8.95 -5.25 -14.13
C VAL A 154 -9.08 -5.76 -15.56
N ARG A 155 -7.96 -5.91 -16.27
CA ARG A 155 -7.92 -6.36 -17.67
C ARG A 155 -7.18 -7.68 -17.85
N ALA A 156 -7.85 -8.63 -18.50
CA ALA A 156 -7.25 -9.85 -19.04
C ALA A 156 -7.10 -9.69 -20.57
N GLY A 157 -5.90 -9.34 -21.02
CA GLY A 157 -5.69 -8.87 -22.40
C GLY A 157 -6.48 -7.57 -22.65
N GLU A 158 -7.30 -7.55 -23.70
CA GLU A 158 -8.13 -6.39 -24.05
C GLU A 158 -9.50 -6.35 -23.35
N ARG A 159 -9.85 -7.39 -22.60
CA ARG A 159 -11.16 -7.46 -21.93
C ARG A 159 -11.07 -6.95 -20.50
N THR A 160 -11.99 -6.06 -20.12
CA THR A 160 -12.25 -5.71 -18.71
C THR A 160 -13.04 -6.85 -18.05
N VAL A 161 -12.50 -7.40 -16.96
CA VAL A 161 -13.04 -8.57 -16.24
C VAL A 161 -13.55 -8.24 -14.83
N ALA A 162 -13.23 -7.05 -14.33
CA ALA A 162 -13.82 -6.42 -13.16
C ALA A 162 -13.59 -4.92 -13.25
N HIS A 163 -14.45 -4.14 -12.60
CA HIS A 163 -14.15 -2.74 -12.33
C HIS A 163 -14.78 -2.26 -11.03
N GLU A 164 -14.22 -1.22 -10.43
CA GLU A 164 -14.63 -0.69 -9.13
C GLU A 164 -14.37 0.81 -9.05
N HIS A 165 -15.29 1.55 -8.41
CA HIS A 165 -15.09 2.97 -8.14
C HIS A 165 -14.32 3.16 -6.82
N VAL A 166 -13.38 4.10 -6.84
CA VAL A 166 -12.56 4.47 -5.68
C VAL A 166 -12.41 5.99 -5.62
N ALA A 167 -12.67 6.54 -4.43
CA ALA A 167 -12.35 7.91 -4.10
C ALA A 167 -11.03 7.98 -3.32
N ILE A 168 -10.13 8.86 -3.73
CA ILE A 168 -8.97 9.28 -2.94
C ILE A 168 -9.26 10.70 -2.46
N ALA A 169 -9.64 10.85 -1.20
CA ALA A 169 -10.09 12.14 -0.66
C ALA A 169 -8.93 13.13 -0.45
N HIS A 170 -7.79 12.64 0.04
CA HIS A 170 -6.64 13.49 0.36
C HIS A 170 -5.30 12.87 -0.05
N VAL A 171 -4.30 13.75 -0.25
CA VAL A 171 -2.90 13.32 -0.33
C VAL A 171 -2.54 12.56 0.95
N LYS A 172 -1.77 11.47 0.83
CA LYS A 172 -1.44 10.49 1.89
C LYS A 172 -2.57 9.53 2.29
N ASP A 173 -3.74 9.59 1.66
CA ASP A 173 -4.70 8.51 1.79
C ASP A 173 -4.15 7.26 1.10
N LEU A 174 -4.23 6.15 1.82
CA LEU A 174 -4.14 4.84 1.23
C LEU A 174 -5.56 4.34 1.07
N VAL A 175 -5.91 3.98 -0.16
CA VAL A 175 -7.10 3.19 -0.39
C VAL A 175 -6.68 1.74 -0.58
N ARG A 176 -7.05 0.90 0.40
CA ARG A 176 -7.03 -0.54 0.16
C ARG A 176 -8.28 -0.91 -0.62
N LYS A 177 -8.11 -1.51 -1.80
CA LYS A 177 -9.23 -1.99 -2.61
C LYS A 177 -8.92 -3.39 -3.12
N ASP A 178 -9.59 -4.39 -2.57
CA ASP A 178 -9.51 -5.74 -3.11
C ASP A 178 -10.51 -5.85 -4.28
N LEU A 179 -10.08 -6.50 -5.37
CA LEU A 179 -10.86 -6.64 -6.60
C LEU A 179 -11.21 -8.12 -6.80
N ARG A 180 -12.44 -8.39 -7.22
CA ARG A 180 -12.89 -9.74 -7.57
C ARG A 180 -13.22 -9.81 -9.05
N ILE A 181 -12.61 -10.74 -9.76
CA ILE A 181 -12.96 -11.02 -11.16
C ILE A 181 -14.06 -12.07 -11.24
N VAL A 182 -15.05 -11.80 -12.09
CA VAL A 182 -16.23 -12.66 -12.28
C VAL A 182 -16.05 -13.67 -13.41
N GLN A 183 -15.12 -13.43 -14.35
CA GLN A 183 -14.80 -14.32 -15.46
C GLN A 183 -13.37 -14.06 -15.96
N LEU A 184 -12.60 -15.11 -16.27
CA LEU A 184 -11.35 -15.03 -17.03
C LEU A 184 -11.64 -15.41 -18.49
#